data_AF-A0A2N1W2I9-F1
#
_entry.id   AF-A0A2N1W2I9-F1
#
_cell.length_a   1.000
_cell.length_b   1.000
_cell.length_c   1.000
_cell.angle_alpha   90.00
_cell.angle_beta   90.00
_cell.angle_gamma   90.00
#
_symmetry.space_group_name_H-M   'P 1'
#
loop_
_entity.id
_entity.type
_entity.pdbx_description
1 polymer ?
#
loop_
_entity_poly.entity_id
_entity_poly.type
_entity_poly.pdbx_seq_one_letter_code
_entity_poly.pdbx_strand_id
1 'polypeptide(L)'
;MKRLVITVLLTVFITNVFAADSLAVKYYKYAITYHKQNDLNKALQYYNAAVKKDKKMWQAWLGLGMCYYNMKKYRNAKLIFKYVLMIKPGEKTAEKYLDMINPKINEPSKTAAAGKKQKKLKGDIMWRSAVFPGLGQFYNDELVKGYIYSLSFLASTAAVIKYTIDQQQAVDAYYNANTDFDLKYKAAQDANSRVIIPLAMLGTVWLISIVDGFMTGAEYDKIGVDMNKMNSMIEIKGDMLAFNIINYRY
;
A
#
# COMPACT_ATOMS: atom_id res chain seq x y z
N MET A 1 -21.98 40.04 -19.57
CA MET A 1 -20.94 39.01 -19.78
C MET A 1 -20.81 38.02 -18.61
N LYS A 2 -20.64 38.44 -17.34
CA LYS A 2 -20.43 37.52 -16.20
C LYS A 2 -21.53 36.46 -15.97
N ARG A 3 -22.82 36.81 -16.17
CA ARG A 3 -23.95 35.86 -15.99
C ARG A 3 -23.99 34.75 -17.06
N LEU A 4 -23.57 35.04 -18.29
CA LEU A 4 -23.49 34.06 -19.39
C LEU A 4 -22.35 33.06 -19.20
N VAL A 5 -21.21 33.50 -18.65
CA VAL A 5 -20.08 32.62 -18.34
C VAL A 5 -20.47 31.64 -17.23
N ILE A 6 -21.19 32.10 -16.20
CA ILE A 6 -21.64 31.24 -15.10
C ILE A 6 -22.65 30.20 -15.58
N THR A 7 -23.61 30.57 -16.45
CA THR A 7 -24.56 29.59 -16.99
C THR A 7 -23.90 28.57 -17.91
N VAL A 8 -22.92 28.97 -18.74
CA VAL A 8 -22.14 28.04 -19.57
C VAL A 8 -21.28 27.10 -18.71
N LEU A 9 -20.66 27.61 -17.65
CA LEU A 9 -19.88 26.77 -16.72
C LEU A 9 -20.79 25.78 -15.97
N LEU A 10 -21.98 26.20 -15.56
CA LEU A 10 -22.98 25.33 -14.95
C LEU A 10 -23.48 24.26 -15.92
N THR A 11 -23.78 24.60 -17.17
CA THR A 11 -24.25 23.61 -18.15
C THR A 11 -23.14 22.63 -18.53
N VAL A 12 -21.89 23.08 -18.69
CA VAL A 12 -20.73 22.21 -18.92
C VAL A 12 -20.43 21.32 -17.71
N PHE A 13 -20.63 21.82 -16.49
CA PHE A 13 -20.48 21.03 -15.27
C PHE A 13 -21.57 19.95 -15.17
N ILE A 14 -22.82 20.30 -15.49
CA ILE A 14 -23.96 19.37 -15.49
C ILE A 14 -23.78 18.29 -16.57
N THR A 15 -23.38 18.64 -17.80
CA THR A 15 -23.18 17.63 -18.87
C THR A 15 -22.03 16.67 -18.56
N ASN A 16 -20.95 17.14 -17.93
CA ASN A 16 -19.86 16.27 -17.49
C ASN A 16 -20.29 15.30 -16.37
N VAL A 17 -21.21 15.71 -15.49
CA VAL A 17 -21.79 14.82 -14.46
C VAL A 17 -22.63 13.70 -15.10
N PHE A 18 -23.34 13.95 -16.20
CA PHE A 18 -24.17 12.94 -16.89
C PHE A 18 -23.42 12.08 -17.92
N ALA A 19 -22.25 12.51 -18.42
CA ALA A 19 -21.49 11.77 -19.44
C ALA A 19 -20.74 10.54 -18.89
N ALA A 20 -20.46 10.50 -17.58
CA ALA A 20 -19.70 9.43 -16.93
C ALA A 20 -20.43 8.06 -16.92
N ASP A 21 -21.76 8.06 -17.09
CA ASP A 21 -22.58 6.86 -16.93
C ASP A 21 -22.51 5.89 -18.13
N SER A 22 -22.27 6.39 -19.35
CA SER A 22 -22.41 5.57 -20.57
C SER A 22 -21.36 4.47 -20.69
N LEU A 23 -20.11 4.77 -20.34
CA LEU A 23 -18.99 3.84 -20.51
C LEU A 23 -18.96 2.78 -19.41
N ALA A 24 -19.28 3.16 -18.16
CA ALA A 24 -19.40 2.22 -17.05
C ALA A 24 -20.50 1.18 -17.32
N VAL A 25 -21.66 1.64 -17.82
CA VAL A 25 -22.77 0.76 -18.22
C VAL A 25 -22.35 -0.18 -19.36
N LYS A 26 -21.56 0.28 -20.33
CA LYS A 26 -21.04 -0.56 -21.42
C LYS A 26 -20.14 -1.69 -20.88
N TYR A 27 -19.19 -1.37 -20.00
CA TYR A 27 -18.33 -2.39 -19.38
C TYR A 27 -19.11 -3.36 -18.50
N TYR A 28 -20.08 -2.86 -17.74
CA TYR A 28 -20.98 -3.70 -16.94
C TYR A 28 -21.76 -4.69 -17.81
N LYS A 29 -22.29 -4.26 -18.96
CA LYS A 29 -22.97 -5.16 -19.91
C LYS A 29 -22.04 -6.27 -20.42
N TYR A 30 -20.81 -5.94 -20.81
CA TYR A 30 -19.84 -6.97 -21.18
C TYR A 30 -19.54 -7.93 -20.03
N ALA A 31 -19.39 -7.41 -18.82
CA ALA A 31 -19.12 -8.22 -17.64
C ALA A 31 -20.23 -9.25 -17.37
N ILE A 32 -21.51 -8.85 -17.48
CA ILE A 32 -22.65 -9.76 -17.37
C ILE A 32 -22.60 -10.84 -18.46
N THR A 33 -22.30 -10.47 -19.70
CA THR A 33 -22.23 -11.42 -20.82
C THR A 33 -21.18 -12.51 -20.55
N TYR A 34 -19.97 -12.12 -20.15
CA TYR A 34 -18.91 -13.07 -19.80
C TYR A 34 -19.24 -13.87 -18.54
N HIS A 35 -19.90 -13.26 -17.56
CA HIS A 35 -20.36 -13.96 -16.35
C HIS A 35 -21.39 -15.04 -16.71
N LYS A 36 -22.34 -14.76 -17.62
CA LYS A 36 -23.30 -15.76 -18.14
C LYS A 36 -22.62 -16.87 -18.93
N GLN A 37 -21.51 -16.57 -19.62
CA GLN A 37 -20.66 -17.55 -20.31
C GLN A 37 -19.76 -18.35 -19.36
N ASN A 38 -19.86 -18.13 -18.04
CA ASN A 38 -19.02 -18.74 -17.01
C ASN A 38 -17.52 -18.42 -17.12
N ASP A 39 -17.12 -17.45 -17.95
CA ASP A 39 -15.76 -16.92 -18.00
C ASP A 39 -15.56 -15.87 -16.89
N LEU A 40 -15.37 -16.37 -15.67
CA LEU A 40 -15.23 -15.54 -14.47
C LEU A 40 -14.01 -14.62 -14.53
N ASN A 41 -12.96 -15.00 -15.26
CA ASN A 41 -11.73 -14.20 -15.36
C ASN A 41 -11.95 -12.95 -16.22
N LYS A 42 -12.58 -13.10 -17.40
CA LYS A 42 -12.94 -11.94 -18.22
C LYS A 42 -14.04 -11.10 -17.55
N ALA A 43 -15.02 -11.74 -16.92
CA ALA A 43 -16.06 -11.04 -16.17
C ALA A 43 -15.46 -10.11 -15.10
N LEU A 44 -14.48 -10.61 -14.32
CA LEU A 44 -13.76 -9.77 -13.34
C LEU A 44 -13.07 -8.57 -13.97
N GLN A 45 -12.41 -8.73 -15.13
CA GLN A 45 -11.74 -7.62 -15.81
C GLN A 45 -12.74 -6.52 -16.18
N TYR A 46 -13.87 -6.88 -16.79
CA TYR A 46 -14.89 -5.92 -17.20
C TYR A 46 -15.66 -5.33 -16.02
N TYR A 47 -15.94 -6.08 -14.96
CA TYR A 47 -16.51 -5.53 -13.73
C TYR A 47 -15.55 -4.54 -13.07
N ASN A 48 -14.25 -4.84 -13.01
CA ASN A 48 -13.24 -3.91 -12.50
C ASN A 48 -13.13 -2.64 -13.36
N ALA A 49 -13.22 -2.76 -14.68
CA ALA A 49 -13.26 -1.60 -15.57
C ALA A 49 -14.52 -0.75 -15.33
N ALA A 50 -15.68 -1.37 -15.11
CA ALA A 50 -16.94 -0.69 -14.82
C ALA A 50 -16.86 0.10 -13.51
N VAL A 51 -16.44 -0.53 -12.39
CA VAL A 51 -16.33 0.15 -11.08
C VAL A 51 -15.23 1.21 -11.04
N LYS A 52 -14.21 1.11 -11.92
CA LYS A 52 -13.18 2.14 -12.07
C LYS A 52 -13.72 3.39 -12.78
N LYS A 53 -14.66 3.21 -13.72
CA LYS A 53 -15.31 4.31 -14.44
C LYS A 53 -16.42 4.95 -13.62
N ASP A 54 -17.26 4.15 -12.99
CA ASP A 54 -18.25 4.63 -12.02
C ASP A 54 -18.14 3.85 -10.70
N LYS A 55 -17.60 4.53 -9.68
CA LYS A 55 -17.45 3.98 -8.34
C LYS A 55 -18.78 3.83 -7.61
N LYS A 56 -19.82 4.57 -8.01
CA LYS A 56 -21.16 4.56 -7.39
C LYS A 56 -22.08 3.50 -8.00
N MET A 57 -21.66 2.83 -9.07
CA MET A 57 -22.43 1.75 -9.71
C MET A 57 -22.46 0.49 -8.84
N TRP A 58 -23.38 0.46 -7.87
CA TRP A 58 -23.53 -0.66 -6.93
C TRP A 58 -23.82 -1.99 -7.65
N GLN A 59 -24.45 -1.98 -8.82
CA GLN A 59 -24.72 -3.18 -9.62
C GLN A 59 -23.43 -3.84 -10.12
N ALA A 60 -22.44 -3.04 -10.54
CA ALA A 60 -21.15 -3.56 -10.98
C ALA A 60 -20.35 -4.13 -9.81
N TRP A 61 -20.40 -3.48 -8.64
CA TRP A 61 -19.83 -4.01 -7.41
C TRP A 61 -20.50 -5.31 -6.96
N LEU A 62 -21.82 -5.40 -7.07
CA LEU A 62 -22.57 -6.61 -6.74
C LEU A 62 -22.16 -7.77 -7.66
N GLY A 63 -22.09 -7.54 -8.98
CA GLY A 63 -21.61 -8.52 -9.96
C GLY A 63 -20.16 -8.96 -9.70
N LEU A 64 -19.28 -8.02 -9.36
CA LEU A 64 -17.91 -8.30 -8.95
C LEU A 64 -17.86 -9.22 -7.72
N GLY A 65 -18.67 -8.92 -6.70
CA GLY A 65 -18.79 -9.73 -5.48
C GLY A 65 -19.27 -11.16 -5.78
N MET A 66 -20.24 -11.31 -6.67
CA MET A 66 -20.73 -12.61 -7.14
C MET A 66 -19.65 -13.40 -7.87
N CYS A 67 -18.84 -12.75 -8.73
CA CYS A 67 -17.70 -13.40 -9.38
C CYS A 67 -16.69 -13.92 -8.34
N TYR A 68 -16.32 -13.12 -7.35
CA TYR A 68 -15.43 -13.56 -6.28
C TYR A 68 -16.02 -14.71 -5.44
N TYR A 69 -17.33 -14.69 -5.20
CA TYR A 69 -18.04 -15.78 -4.53
C TYR A 69 -17.98 -17.08 -5.35
N ASN A 70 -18.24 -17.02 -6.66
CA ASN A 70 -18.18 -18.17 -7.56
C ASN A 70 -16.75 -18.74 -7.67
N MET A 71 -15.73 -17.88 -7.58
CA MET A 71 -14.32 -18.29 -7.51
C MET A 71 -13.88 -18.80 -6.13
N LYS A 72 -14.81 -18.98 -5.18
CA LYS A 72 -14.56 -19.39 -3.78
C LYS A 72 -13.64 -18.43 -3.00
N LYS A 73 -13.45 -17.20 -3.46
CA LYS A 73 -12.67 -16.15 -2.78
C LYS A 73 -13.55 -15.39 -1.79
N TYR A 74 -14.05 -16.10 -0.77
CA TYR A 74 -15.09 -15.62 0.15
C TYR A 74 -14.70 -14.35 0.93
N ARG A 75 -13.44 -14.19 1.32
CA ARG A 75 -12.96 -12.98 2.02
C ARG A 75 -13.07 -11.72 1.17
N ASN A 76 -12.64 -11.79 -0.09
CA ASN A 76 -12.73 -10.66 -1.02
C ASN A 76 -14.19 -10.35 -1.35
N ALA A 77 -15.01 -11.38 -1.56
CA ALA A 77 -16.44 -11.22 -1.78
C ALA A 77 -17.12 -10.50 -0.60
N LYS A 78 -16.81 -10.88 0.65
CA LYS A 78 -17.35 -10.22 1.85
C LYS A 78 -17.06 -8.72 1.90
N LEU A 79 -15.82 -8.31 1.58
CA LEU A 79 -15.46 -6.89 1.54
C LEU A 79 -16.28 -6.13 0.49
N ILE A 80 -16.43 -6.72 -0.70
CA ILE A 80 -17.19 -6.11 -1.79
C ILE A 80 -18.68 -5.99 -1.44
N PHE A 81 -19.30 -7.04 -0.88
CA PHE A 81 -20.71 -6.98 -0.51
C PHE A 81 -20.97 -5.98 0.63
N LYS A 82 -20.05 -5.83 1.58
CA LYS A 82 -20.12 -4.75 2.58
C LYS A 82 -20.08 -3.37 1.92
N TYR A 83 -19.23 -3.18 0.91
CA TYR A 83 -19.16 -1.93 0.16
C TYR A 83 -20.45 -1.65 -0.64
N VAL A 84 -21.07 -2.68 -1.21
CA VAL A 84 -22.38 -2.55 -1.87
C VAL A 84 -23.44 -2.04 -0.88
N LEU A 85 -23.49 -2.58 0.34
CA LEU A 85 -24.43 -2.12 1.38
C LEU A 85 -24.12 -0.71 1.89
N MET A 86 -22.87 -0.24 1.78
CA MET A 86 -22.51 1.13 2.09
C MET A 86 -23.02 2.11 1.02
N ILE A 87 -22.99 1.73 -0.26
CA ILE A 87 -23.50 2.57 -1.36
C ILE A 87 -25.03 2.53 -1.42
N LYS A 88 -25.61 1.34 -1.27
CA LYS A 88 -27.04 1.10 -1.30
C LYS A 88 -27.46 0.26 -0.08
N PRO A 89 -27.78 0.93 1.04
CA PRO A 89 -28.29 0.26 2.22
C PRO A 89 -29.58 -0.53 1.89
N GLY A 90 -29.72 -1.74 2.43
CA GLY A 90 -30.90 -2.60 2.22
C GLY A 90 -30.92 -3.37 0.89
N GLU A 91 -29.80 -3.48 0.18
CA GLU A 91 -29.69 -4.34 -0.99
C GLU A 91 -29.73 -5.83 -0.58
N LYS A 92 -30.92 -6.41 -0.60
CA LYS A 92 -31.23 -7.80 -0.18
C LYS A 92 -30.29 -8.85 -0.80
N THR A 93 -29.86 -8.62 -2.03
CA THR A 93 -28.94 -9.53 -2.73
C THR A 93 -27.58 -9.60 -2.01
N ALA A 94 -27.02 -8.45 -1.63
CA ALA A 94 -25.75 -8.37 -0.94
C ALA A 94 -25.84 -8.96 0.48
N GLU A 95 -26.94 -8.70 1.20
CA GLU A 95 -27.22 -9.30 2.52
C GLU A 95 -27.27 -10.83 2.42
N LYS A 96 -28.03 -11.38 1.47
CA LYS A 96 -28.11 -12.81 1.24
C LYS A 96 -26.73 -13.44 0.98
N TYR A 97 -25.90 -12.82 0.15
CA TYR A 97 -24.55 -13.33 -0.10
C TYR A 97 -23.66 -13.24 1.14
N LEU A 98 -23.78 -12.19 1.96
CA LEU A 98 -23.05 -12.09 3.23
C LEU A 98 -23.47 -13.19 4.20
N ASP A 99 -24.76 -13.48 4.32
CA ASP A 99 -25.28 -14.57 5.16
C ASP A 99 -24.79 -15.94 4.70
N MET A 100 -24.68 -16.16 3.39
CA MET A 100 -24.09 -17.38 2.82
C MET A 100 -22.56 -17.47 3.03
N ILE A 101 -21.88 -16.34 3.08
CA ILE A 101 -20.41 -16.25 3.18
C ILE A 101 -19.93 -16.32 4.64
N ASN A 102 -20.65 -15.69 5.57
CA ASN A 102 -20.30 -15.62 6.98
C ASN A 102 -20.02 -17.00 7.62
N PRO A 103 -20.86 -18.05 7.45
CA PRO A 103 -20.55 -19.37 7.99
C PRO A 103 -19.33 -20.00 7.31
N LYS A 104 -19.14 -19.80 6.00
CA LYS A 104 -17.98 -20.32 5.25
C LYS A 104 -16.64 -19.68 5.66
N ILE A 105 -16.69 -18.46 6.19
CA ILE A 105 -15.51 -17.76 6.73
C ILE A 105 -15.29 -18.11 8.21
N ASN A 106 -16.36 -18.33 8.97
CA ASN A 106 -16.33 -18.63 10.41
C ASN A 106 -16.12 -20.12 10.73
N GLU A 107 -16.37 -21.02 9.78
CA GLU A 107 -15.69 -22.31 9.81
C GLU A 107 -14.18 -22.02 9.83
N PRO A 108 -13.40 -22.61 10.76
CA PRO A 108 -11.94 -22.64 10.67
C PRO A 108 -11.58 -23.51 9.48
N SER A 109 -11.86 -22.96 8.30
CA SER A 109 -11.78 -23.67 7.05
C SER A 109 -10.33 -24.01 6.88
N LYS A 110 -10.06 -25.30 6.76
CA LYS A 110 -8.80 -25.86 6.26
C LYS A 110 -8.43 -25.32 4.86
N THR A 111 -9.16 -24.36 4.29
CA THR A 111 -8.73 -23.52 3.16
C THR A 111 -7.92 -22.29 3.57
N ALA A 112 -7.72 -22.06 4.87
CA ALA A 112 -6.51 -21.39 5.40
C ALA A 112 -5.33 -22.36 5.54
N ALA A 113 -5.44 -23.64 5.10
CA ALA A 113 -4.25 -24.46 4.90
C ALA A 113 -3.47 -23.92 3.70
N ALA A 114 -2.24 -23.54 3.99
CA ALA A 114 -1.12 -23.71 3.06
C ALA A 114 -1.18 -22.91 1.75
N GLY A 115 -1.63 -21.67 1.79
CA GLY A 115 -0.77 -20.65 1.20
C GLY A 115 0.53 -20.69 2.01
N LYS A 116 1.48 -21.59 1.68
CA LYS A 116 2.83 -21.53 2.26
C LYS A 116 3.21 -20.06 2.17
N LYS A 117 3.39 -19.36 3.31
CA LYS A 117 3.88 -17.98 3.30
C LYS A 117 5.13 -18.04 2.44
N GLN A 118 5.05 -17.53 1.21
CA GLN A 118 6.18 -17.59 0.30
C GLN A 118 7.28 -16.81 1.01
N LYS A 119 8.38 -17.50 1.32
CA LYS A 119 9.51 -16.85 1.97
C LYS A 119 9.91 -15.68 1.07
N LYS A 120 9.99 -14.49 1.66
CA LYS A 120 10.34 -13.26 0.96
C LYS A 120 11.82 -13.26 0.64
N LEU A 121 12.22 -12.70 -0.50
CA LEU A 121 13.62 -12.65 -0.91
C LEU A 121 14.41 -11.77 0.05
N LYS A 122 15.62 -12.19 0.41
CA LYS A 122 16.53 -11.38 1.22
C LYS A 122 16.82 -10.00 0.62
N GLY A 123 16.94 -9.92 -0.71
CA GLY A 123 17.12 -8.65 -1.41
C GLY A 123 15.95 -7.69 -1.19
N ASP A 124 14.71 -8.21 -1.25
CA ASP A 124 13.50 -7.42 -1.06
C ASP A 124 13.33 -6.87 0.35
N ILE A 125 13.73 -7.66 1.35
CA ILE A 125 13.70 -7.22 2.74
C ILE A 125 14.80 -6.20 2.97
N MET A 126 16.02 -6.45 2.47
CA MET A 126 17.20 -5.62 2.67
C MET A 126 17.04 -4.21 2.11
N TRP A 127 16.61 -4.05 0.85
CA TRP A 127 16.49 -2.70 0.27
C TRP A 127 15.42 -1.88 0.98
N ARG A 128 14.36 -2.52 1.49
CA ARG A 128 13.33 -1.84 2.28
C ARG A 128 13.88 -1.37 3.62
N SER A 129 14.64 -2.21 4.33
CA SER A 129 15.33 -1.81 5.56
C SER A 129 16.38 -0.72 5.32
N ALA A 130 17.01 -0.69 4.14
CA ALA A 130 17.95 0.36 3.76
C ALA A 130 17.25 1.71 3.54
N VAL A 131 16.04 1.72 2.97
CA VAL A 131 15.22 2.93 2.85
C VAL A 131 14.85 3.48 4.22
N PHE A 132 14.38 2.62 5.13
CA PHE A 132 14.06 3.01 6.49
C PHE A 132 14.08 1.81 7.44
N PRO A 133 14.73 1.92 8.61
CA PRO A 133 14.81 0.82 9.56
C PRO A 133 13.41 0.30 9.95
N GLY A 134 13.23 -1.03 9.86
CA GLY A 134 11.98 -1.71 10.19
C GLY A 134 11.04 -1.95 9.01
N LEU A 135 11.19 -1.26 7.88
CA LEU A 135 10.32 -1.48 6.71
C LEU A 135 10.48 -2.89 6.11
N GLY A 136 11.70 -3.43 6.07
CA GLY A 136 11.94 -4.81 5.65
C GLY A 136 11.24 -5.81 6.57
N GLN A 137 11.32 -5.60 7.88
CA GLN A 137 10.67 -6.46 8.87
C GLN A 137 9.14 -6.41 8.78
N PHE A 138 8.54 -5.24 8.54
CA PHE A 138 7.10 -5.15 8.25
C PHE A 138 6.72 -5.91 6.98
N TYR A 139 7.54 -5.85 5.94
CA TYR A 139 7.33 -6.61 4.71
C TYR A 139 7.47 -8.13 4.90
N ASN A 140 8.31 -8.55 5.86
CA ASN A 140 8.51 -9.94 6.25
C ASN A 140 7.50 -10.45 7.29
N ASP A 141 6.42 -9.70 7.57
CA ASP A 141 5.43 -9.97 8.62
C ASP A 141 6.00 -10.02 10.05
N GLU A 142 7.19 -9.46 10.30
CA GLU A 142 7.84 -9.38 11.61
C GLU A 142 7.50 -8.04 12.30
N LEU A 143 6.22 -7.84 12.63
CA LEU A 143 5.68 -6.57 13.15
C LEU A 143 6.44 -6.05 14.38
N VAL A 144 6.73 -6.92 15.35
CA VAL A 144 7.42 -6.52 16.59
C VAL A 144 8.82 -5.97 16.28
N LYS A 145 9.59 -6.66 15.44
CA LYS A 145 10.92 -6.18 15.02
C LYS A 145 10.83 -4.87 14.24
N GLY A 146 9.85 -4.75 13.34
CA GLY A 146 9.61 -3.52 12.58
C GLY A 146 9.36 -2.31 13.49
N TYR A 147 8.54 -2.48 14.54
CA TYR A 147 8.31 -1.42 15.54
C TYR A 147 9.55 -1.10 16.37
N ILE A 148 10.31 -2.11 16.80
CA ILE A 148 11.54 -1.89 17.56
C ILE A 148 12.52 -1.03 16.76
N TYR A 149 12.83 -1.42 15.51
CA TYR A 149 13.78 -0.65 14.70
C TYR A 149 13.30 0.76 14.39
N SER A 150 12.04 0.91 13.97
CA SER A 150 11.49 2.22 13.59
C SER A 150 11.40 3.17 14.78
N LEU A 151 10.91 2.71 15.93
CA LEU A 151 10.79 3.54 17.13
C LEU A 151 12.17 3.89 17.71
N SER A 152 13.12 2.95 17.76
CA SER A 152 14.49 3.22 18.22
C SER A 152 15.21 4.23 17.32
N PHE A 153 15.00 4.14 16.01
CA PHE A 153 15.56 5.11 15.06
C PHE A 153 14.95 6.50 15.22
N LEU A 154 13.62 6.59 15.35
CA LEU A 154 12.93 7.87 15.58
C LEU A 154 13.33 8.50 16.91
N ALA A 155 13.44 7.71 17.98
CA ALA A 155 13.89 8.18 19.29
C ALA A 155 15.34 8.72 19.23
N SER A 156 16.23 7.99 18.56
CA SER A 156 17.63 8.42 18.36
C SER A 156 17.71 9.70 17.51
N THR A 157 16.92 9.78 16.44
CA THR A 157 16.84 10.98 15.59
C THR A 157 16.35 12.20 16.37
N ALA A 158 15.29 12.05 17.17
CA ALA A 158 14.79 13.12 18.03
C ALA A 158 15.83 13.57 19.06
N ALA A 159 16.57 12.62 19.64
CA ALA A 159 17.66 12.92 20.56
C ALA A 159 18.80 13.69 19.88
N VAL A 160 19.23 13.28 18.68
CA VAL A 160 20.24 14.01 17.89
C VAL A 160 19.79 15.45 17.65
N ILE A 161 18.57 15.65 17.14
CA ILE A 161 18.04 17.01 16.87
C ILE A 161 18.07 17.86 18.14
N LYS A 162 17.55 17.33 19.25
CA LYS A 162 17.50 18.03 20.53
C LYS A 162 18.90 18.42 21.00
N TYR A 163 19.83 17.47 21.05
CA TYR A 163 21.17 17.75 21.56
C TYR A 163 22.01 18.62 20.63
N THR A 164 21.77 18.58 19.31
CA THR A 164 22.40 19.53 18.38
C THR A 164 21.92 20.95 18.63
N ILE A 165 20.62 21.15 18.92
CA ILE A 165 20.08 22.47 19.30
C ILE A 165 20.70 22.93 20.63
N ASP A 166 20.71 22.05 21.65
CA ASP A 166 21.31 22.35 22.96
C ASP A 166 22.81 22.71 22.82
N GLN A 167 23.55 21.97 21.98
CA GLN A 167 24.94 22.25 21.67
C GLN A 167 25.12 23.62 21.01
N GLN A 168 24.31 23.95 20.00
CA GLN A 168 24.37 25.24 19.33
C GLN A 168 24.13 26.39 20.33
N GLN A 169 23.11 26.26 21.17
CA GLN A 169 22.81 27.25 22.21
C GLN A 169 23.96 27.41 23.22
N ALA A 170 24.59 26.31 23.65
CA ALA A 170 25.72 26.35 24.59
C ALA A 170 26.95 27.04 23.97
N VAL A 171 27.23 26.77 22.70
CA VAL A 171 28.32 27.41 21.95
C VAL A 171 28.04 28.91 21.76
N ASP A 172 26.82 29.28 21.38
CA ASP A 172 26.42 30.68 21.22
C ASP A 172 26.50 31.44 22.55
N ALA A 173 26.12 30.80 23.66
CA ALA A 173 26.21 31.38 25.00
C ALA A 173 27.66 31.63 25.46
N TYR A 174 28.61 30.81 25.00
CA TYR A 174 30.05 30.98 25.22
C TYR A 174 30.61 32.15 24.39
N TYR A 175 30.33 32.21 23.09
CA TYR A 175 30.85 33.28 22.24
C TYR A 175 30.33 34.68 22.61
N ASN A 176 29.10 34.75 23.14
CA ASN A 176 28.49 36.01 23.58
C ASN A 176 28.71 36.32 25.08
N ALA A 177 29.60 35.58 25.75
CA ALA A 177 29.87 35.76 27.18
C ALA A 177 30.81 36.93 27.45
N ASN A 178 30.46 37.77 28.43
CA ASN A 178 31.38 38.78 28.98
C ASN A 178 31.99 38.35 30.34
N THR A 179 31.47 37.27 30.94
CA THR A 179 31.91 36.65 32.21
C THR A 179 31.75 35.13 32.17
N ASP A 180 32.38 34.42 33.11
CA ASP A 180 32.23 32.96 33.33
C ASP A 180 32.65 32.08 32.14
N PHE A 181 33.71 32.48 31.44
CA PHE A 181 34.22 31.79 30.26
C PHE A 181 34.50 30.30 30.49
N ASP A 182 35.19 29.95 31.58
CA ASP A 182 35.55 28.56 31.88
C ASP A 182 34.33 27.65 32.07
N LEU A 183 33.28 28.17 32.72
CA LEU A 183 32.06 27.43 32.98
C LEU A 183 31.28 27.22 31.67
N LYS A 184 31.19 28.26 30.84
CA LYS A 184 30.50 28.18 29.54
C LYS A 184 31.28 27.34 28.52
N TYR A 185 32.60 27.39 28.54
CA TYR A 185 33.46 26.53 27.73
C TYR A 185 33.24 25.05 28.08
N LYS A 186 33.25 24.71 29.38
CA LYS A 186 32.93 23.36 29.85
C LYS A 186 31.52 22.91 29.45
N ALA A 187 30.53 23.80 29.54
CA ALA A 187 29.16 23.50 29.13
C ALA A 187 29.04 23.21 27.62
N ALA A 188 29.72 24.00 26.79
CA ALA A 188 29.79 23.76 25.34
C ALA A 188 30.50 22.44 24.99
N GLN A 189 31.59 22.12 25.71
CA GLN A 189 32.32 20.86 25.53
C GLN A 189 31.48 19.64 25.94
N ASP A 190 30.76 19.72 27.07
CA ASP A 190 29.88 18.66 27.55
C ASP A 190 28.71 18.42 26.56
N ALA A 191 28.09 19.49 26.05
CA ALA A 191 27.00 19.38 25.09
C ALA A 191 27.39 18.65 23.79
N ASN A 192 28.63 18.85 23.31
CA ASN A 192 29.14 18.12 22.14
C ASN A 192 29.19 16.60 22.37
N SER A 193 29.59 16.16 23.57
CA SER A 193 29.64 14.73 23.89
C SER A 193 28.25 14.06 23.89
N ARG A 194 27.20 14.83 24.23
CA ARG A 194 25.80 14.35 24.29
C ARG A 194 25.20 14.07 22.91
N VAL A 195 25.74 14.66 21.84
CA VAL A 195 25.29 14.41 20.46
C VAL A 195 25.84 13.09 19.91
N ILE A 196 27.06 12.70 20.31
CA ILE A 196 27.78 11.56 19.74
C ILE A 196 27.06 10.23 20.02
N ILE A 197 26.57 10.04 21.26
CA ILE A 197 25.92 8.80 21.68
C ILE A 197 24.67 8.47 20.85
N PRO A 198 23.66 9.37 20.75
CA PRO A 198 22.47 9.09 19.95
C PRO A 198 22.75 9.05 18.44
N LEU A 199 23.76 9.76 17.95
CA LEU A 199 24.20 9.65 16.56
C LEU A 199 24.75 8.26 16.25
N ALA A 200 25.56 7.69 17.15
CA ALA A 200 26.05 6.31 17.04
C ALA A 200 24.89 5.30 17.12
N MET A 201 23.92 5.50 18.02
CA MET A 201 22.72 4.67 18.08
C MET A 201 21.90 4.70 16.79
N LEU A 202 21.73 5.88 16.19
CA LEU A 202 21.03 6.04 14.92
C LEU A 202 21.67 5.20 13.81
N GLY A 203 23.00 5.29 13.65
CA GLY A 203 23.73 4.53 12.64
C GLY A 203 23.71 3.01 12.90
N THR A 204 23.87 2.60 14.16
CA THR A 204 23.87 1.18 14.54
C THR A 204 22.50 0.53 14.36
N VAL A 205 21.41 1.18 14.77
CA VAL A 205 20.03 0.68 14.58
C VAL A 205 19.72 0.52 13.10
N TRP A 206 20.13 1.49 12.27
CA TRP A 206 19.93 1.41 10.82
C TRP A 206 20.69 0.22 10.21
N LEU A 207 21.96 0.04 10.55
CA LEU A 207 22.78 -1.07 10.06
C LEU A 207 22.25 -2.44 10.51
N ILE A 208 21.86 -2.57 11.79
CA ILE A 208 21.29 -3.82 12.32
C ILE A 208 20.00 -4.17 11.58
N SER A 209 19.13 -3.21 11.29
CA SER A 209 17.87 -3.46 10.57
C SER A 209 18.11 -4.01 9.16
N ILE A 210 19.15 -3.52 8.46
CA ILE A 210 19.54 -4.01 7.13
C ILE A 210 20.10 -5.44 7.22
N VAL A 211 21.01 -5.69 8.17
CA VAL A 211 21.64 -6.99 8.36
C VAL A 211 20.62 -8.05 8.77
N ASP A 212 19.73 -7.75 9.72
CA ASP A 212 18.64 -8.65 10.11
C ASP A 212 17.71 -8.94 8.92
N GLY A 213 17.44 -7.93 8.07
CA GLY A 213 16.67 -8.13 6.84
C GLY A 213 17.33 -9.09 5.85
N PHE A 214 18.66 -9.03 5.74
CA PHE A 214 19.43 -9.96 4.92
C PHE A 214 19.42 -11.38 5.50
N MET A 215 19.54 -11.52 6.82
CA MET A 215 19.62 -12.82 7.52
C MET A 215 18.27 -13.54 7.58
N THR A 216 17.16 -12.81 7.62
CA THR A 216 15.80 -13.38 7.74
C THR A 216 15.19 -13.78 6.40
N GLY A 217 15.70 -13.27 5.29
CA GLY A 217 15.17 -13.54 3.96
C GLY A 217 15.55 -14.90 3.38
N ALA A 218 14.73 -15.39 2.45
CA ALA A 218 15.08 -16.56 1.64
C ALA A 218 16.01 -16.21 0.48
N GLU A 219 16.83 -17.21 0.13
CA GLU A 219 17.62 -17.22 -1.09
C GLU A 219 16.72 -17.48 -2.31
N TYR A 220 17.11 -16.92 -3.45
CA TYR A 220 16.39 -17.01 -4.71
C TYR A 220 16.13 -18.47 -5.10
N ASP A 221 17.15 -19.33 -5.02
CA ASP A 221 17.10 -20.73 -5.46
C ASP A 221 16.21 -21.62 -4.57
N LYS A 222 15.88 -21.17 -3.35
CA LYS A 222 15.05 -21.92 -2.38
C LYS A 222 13.58 -21.59 -2.49
N ILE A 223 13.22 -20.57 -3.27
CA ILE A 223 11.84 -20.26 -3.60
C ILE A 223 11.55 -21.04 -4.87
N GLY A 224 10.69 -22.06 -4.81
CA GLY A 224 10.28 -22.84 -5.97
C GLY A 224 9.50 -21.98 -6.98
N VAL A 225 10.21 -21.10 -7.68
CA VAL A 225 9.69 -20.25 -8.74
C VAL A 225 9.53 -21.16 -9.95
N ASP A 226 8.27 -21.44 -10.29
CA ASP A 226 7.90 -22.08 -11.54
C ASP A 226 8.37 -21.18 -12.71
N MET A 227 9.50 -21.52 -13.33
CA MET A 227 10.11 -20.75 -14.42
C MET A 227 9.15 -20.57 -15.60
N ASN A 228 8.18 -21.46 -15.80
CA ASN A 228 7.16 -21.32 -16.85
C ASN A 228 6.23 -20.15 -16.56
N LYS A 229 5.91 -19.91 -15.28
CA LYS A 229 5.06 -18.79 -14.85
C LYS A 229 5.79 -17.46 -14.96
N MET A 230 7.10 -17.44 -14.76
CA MET A 230 7.92 -16.25 -14.91
C MET A 230 8.10 -15.87 -16.40
N ASN A 231 8.33 -16.86 -17.28
CA ASN A 231 8.37 -16.64 -18.73
C ASN A 231 7.04 -16.09 -19.27
N SER A 232 5.90 -16.64 -18.82
CA SER A 232 4.58 -16.10 -19.20
C SER A 232 4.34 -14.65 -18.72
N MET A 233 4.85 -14.27 -17.55
CA MET A 233 4.75 -12.89 -17.05
C MET A 233 5.68 -11.92 -17.79
N ILE A 234 6.83 -12.39 -18.27
CA ILE A 234 7.77 -11.61 -19.08
C ILE A 234 7.18 -11.40 -20.48
N GLU A 235 6.60 -12.43 -21.10
CA GLU A 235 5.87 -12.31 -22.38
C GLU A 235 4.69 -11.33 -22.27
N ILE A 236 3.83 -11.46 -21.25
CA ILE A 236 2.69 -10.55 -21.05
C ILE A 236 3.16 -9.10 -20.84
N LYS A 237 4.26 -8.87 -20.13
CA LYS A 237 4.83 -7.51 -19.96
C LYS A 237 5.47 -7.00 -21.24
N GLY A 238 6.14 -7.85 -22.01
CA GLY A 238 6.70 -7.54 -23.32
C GLY A 238 5.61 -7.11 -24.31
N ASP A 239 4.52 -7.86 -24.38
CA ASP A 239 3.36 -7.55 -25.22
C ASP A 239 2.67 -6.26 -24.78
N MET A 240 2.55 -6.01 -23.47
CA MET A 240 1.92 -4.79 -22.95
C MET A 240 2.77 -3.54 -23.23
N LEU A 241 4.10 -3.66 -23.22
CA LEU A 241 5.02 -2.58 -23.60
C LEU A 241 5.03 -2.35 -25.12
N ALA A 242 5.02 -3.41 -25.92
CA ALA A 242 4.91 -3.32 -27.38
C ALA A 242 3.58 -2.68 -27.80
N PHE A 243 2.47 -3.03 -27.16
CA PHE A 243 1.15 -2.45 -27.43
C PHE A 243 1.06 -0.97 -27.05
N ASN A 244 1.76 -0.55 -25.99
CA ASN A 244 1.81 0.87 -25.60
C ASN A 244 2.65 1.69 -26.59
N ILE A 245 3.78 1.16 -27.08
CA ILE A 245 4.63 1.86 -28.05
C ILE A 245 3.93 2.03 -29.40
N ILE A 246 3.09 1.07 -29.81
CA ILE A 246 2.32 1.16 -31.07
C ILE A 246 1.19 2.21 -30.97
N ASN A 247 0.59 2.41 -29.79
CA ASN A 247 -0.54 3.36 -29.62
C ASN A 247 -0.13 4.83 -29.40
N TYR A 248 1.16 5.14 -29.30
CA TYR A 248 1.67 6.53 -29.20
C TYR A 248 2.18 7.09 -30.53
N ARG A 249 1.89 6.42 -31.65
CA ARG A 249 2.36 6.80 -32.99
C ARG A 249 1.23 7.17 -33.95
N TYR A 250 0.25 7.95 -33.48
CA TYR A 250 -0.68 8.73 -34.31
C TYR A 250 -1.13 9.99 -33.57
#